data_AF-A0AAF6B474-F1
#
_entry.id   AF-A0AAF6B474-F1
#
_cell.length_a   1.000
_cell.length_b   1.000
_cell.length_c   1.000
_cell.angle_alpha   90.00
_cell.angle_beta   90.00
_cell.angle_gamma   90.00
#
_symmetry.space_group_name_H-M   'P 1'
#
loop_
_entity.id
_entity.type
_entity.pdbx_description
1 polymer ?
#
loop_
_entity_poly.entity_id
_entity_poly.type
_entity_poly.pdbx_seq_one_letter_code
_entity_poly.pdbx_strand_id
1 'polypeptide(L)'
;MGTFLFTAKDPIFYSHHANVDRLWTVWKSLKIDPSTRGGYRKREDPTDPDFLNTKFAFYNHKKQLVHVKISQTLDTLPLRYEYEEKEFKSSDDDWIYYKFKPSVYKQPSPGTIDALGTETVLKNDKSVSVALARIEPTPSHGRSAEELEETLVVKGVQVPKNSFMLYKVFINLLEAGAFTPLGVHNFVGVISHIPHMDSHGMEHNQKIDFRLSIGASLKALGVKESERVSVTFVPGGHEEDVEFDGVVVEFN
;
A
#
# COMPACT_ATOMS: atom_id res chain seq x y z
N MET A 1 -3.70 18.03 -11.48
CA MET A 1 -3.19 16.85 -10.76
C MET A 1 -4.18 15.68 -10.59
N GLY A 2 -5.51 15.86 -10.66
CA GLY A 2 -6.49 14.79 -10.33
C GLY A 2 -6.75 13.69 -11.38
N THR A 3 -6.07 13.70 -12.52
CA THR A 3 -6.17 12.64 -13.55
C THR A 3 -4.85 12.51 -14.30
N PHE A 4 -4.43 11.28 -14.60
CA PHE A 4 -3.14 11.01 -15.24
C PHE A 4 -3.00 11.61 -16.65
N LEU A 5 -4.10 11.77 -17.40
CA LEU A 5 -4.06 12.33 -18.76
C LEU A 5 -3.60 13.80 -18.80
N PHE A 6 -3.88 14.56 -17.73
CA PHE A 6 -3.61 16.00 -17.69
C PHE A 6 -2.66 16.41 -16.57
N THR A 7 -2.27 15.49 -15.70
CA THR A 7 -1.51 15.82 -14.49
C THR A 7 -0.20 16.55 -14.79
N ALA A 8 0.52 16.15 -15.85
CA ALA A 8 1.80 16.75 -16.22
C ALA A 8 1.71 18.16 -16.84
N LYS A 9 0.48 18.65 -17.14
CA LYS A 9 0.29 20.03 -17.62
C LYS A 9 0.47 21.06 -16.51
N ASP A 10 0.37 20.64 -15.26
CA ASP A 10 0.65 21.46 -14.09
C ASP A 10 2.11 21.27 -13.65
N PRO A 11 2.97 22.31 -13.64
CA PRO A 11 4.38 22.17 -13.27
C PRO A 11 4.63 21.53 -11.91
N ILE A 12 3.69 21.65 -10.95
CA ILE A 12 3.82 21.04 -9.62
C ILE A 12 3.91 19.52 -9.69
N PHE A 13 3.45 18.90 -10.78
CA PHE A 13 3.59 17.48 -11.07
C PHE A 13 5.03 17.00 -10.91
N TYR A 14 5.99 17.75 -11.47
CA TYR A 14 7.39 17.36 -11.46
C TYR A 14 7.99 17.49 -10.06
N SER A 15 7.64 18.52 -9.30
CA SER A 15 8.08 18.66 -7.90
C SER A 15 7.46 17.59 -6.99
N HIS A 16 6.19 17.25 -7.20
CA HIS A 16 5.54 16.14 -6.51
C HIS A 16 6.27 14.82 -6.78
N HIS A 17 6.53 14.50 -8.06
CA HIS A 17 7.23 13.27 -8.43
C HIS A 17 8.70 13.24 -8.03
N ALA A 18 9.38 14.40 -7.95
CA ALA A 18 10.71 14.49 -7.36
C ALA A 18 10.70 14.06 -5.89
N ASN A 19 9.70 14.46 -5.11
CA ASN A 19 9.59 13.98 -3.73
C ASN A 19 9.21 12.49 -3.65
N VAL A 20 8.41 11.96 -4.59
CA VAL A 20 8.13 10.51 -4.68
C VAL A 20 9.40 9.73 -5.00
N ASP A 21 10.23 10.23 -5.92
CA ASP A 21 11.54 9.65 -6.23
C ASP A 21 12.49 9.69 -5.01
N ARG A 22 12.51 10.80 -4.28
CA ARG A 22 13.22 10.91 -2.99
C ARG A 22 12.79 9.86 -1.97
N LEU A 23 11.49 9.53 -1.89
CA LEU A 23 11.01 8.51 -0.95
C LEU A 23 11.64 7.12 -1.21
N TRP A 24 12.02 6.80 -2.45
CA TRP A 24 12.79 5.58 -2.73
C TRP A 24 14.16 5.64 -2.02
N THR A 25 14.90 6.74 -2.19
CA THR A 25 16.21 6.94 -1.55
C THR A 25 16.10 6.86 -0.03
N VAL A 26 15.08 7.49 0.56
CA VAL A 26 14.83 7.41 2.02
C VAL A 26 14.47 5.99 2.45
N TRP A 27 13.57 5.31 1.73
CA TRP A 27 13.20 3.92 2.05
C TRP A 27 14.42 2.99 2.08
N LYS A 28 15.38 3.17 1.16
CA LYS A 28 16.66 2.43 1.16
C LYS A 28 17.62 2.83 2.27
N SER A 29 17.55 4.06 2.79
CA SER A 29 18.42 4.52 3.87
C SER A 29 17.97 3.99 5.24
N LEU A 30 16.68 3.65 5.41
CA LEU A 30 16.16 3.07 6.65
C LEU A 30 16.66 1.64 6.92
N LYS A 31 17.19 0.94 5.91
CA LYS A 31 17.81 -0.40 5.91
C LYS A 31 16.95 -1.57 6.42
N ILE A 32 16.28 -1.43 7.54
CA ILE A 32 15.60 -2.51 8.27
C ILE A 32 14.10 -2.21 8.40
N ASP A 33 13.29 -3.18 8.03
CA ASP A 33 11.86 -3.19 8.24
C ASP A 33 11.48 -3.88 9.57
N PRO A 34 10.97 -3.13 10.56
CA PRO A 34 10.57 -3.70 11.84
C PRO A 34 9.17 -4.34 11.81
N SER A 35 8.44 -4.28 10.69
CA SER A 35 7.07 -4.79 10.59
C SER A 35 6.96 -6.31 10.65
N THR A 36 8.01 -7.02 10.22
CA THR A 36 8.02 -8.49 10.17
C THR A 36 8.11 -9.09 11.57
N ARG A 37 7.81 -10.39 11.71
CA ARG A 37 7.89 -11.08 13.02
C ARG A 37 9.29 -10.97 13.64
N GLY A 38 10.33 -11.11 12.81
CA GLY A 38 11.72 -10.94 13.19
C GLY A 38 12.12 -9.48 13.37
N GLY A 39 11.54 -8.56 12.60
CA GLY A 39 11.82 -7.12 12.68
C GLY A 39 13.20 -6.73 12.18
N TYR A 40 13.81 -7.56 11.33
CA TYR A 40 15.17 -7.36 10.78
C TYR A 40 15.23 -7.49 9.25
N ARG A 41 14.08 -7.46 8.55
CA ARG A 41 14.03 -7.59 7.08
C ARG A 41 14.77 -6.44 6.42
N LYS A 42 15.58 -6.72 5.40
CA LYS A 42 16.29 -5.67 4.65
C LYS A 42 15.40 -5.02 3.59
N ARG A 43 15.55 -3.69 3.44
CA ARG A 43 14.98 -2.90 2.34
C ARG A 43 15.98 -2.81 1.20
N GLU A 44 15.70 -3.52 0.11
CA GLU A 44 16.62 -3.71 -1.02
C GLU A 44 15.87 -3.55 -2.35
N ASP A 45 16.59 -3.10 -3.39
CA ASP A 45 16.04 -2.96 -4.73
C ASP A 45 15.61 -4.34 -5.29
N PRO A 46 14.58 -4.39 -6.17
CA PRO A 46 14.19 -5.64 -6.81
C PRO A 46 15.32 -6.23 -7.65
N THR A 47 15.51 -7.55 -7.56
CA THR A 47 16.59 -8.28 -8.27
C THR A 47 16.08 -9.07 -9.47
N ASP A 48 14.77 -9.04 -9.73
CA ASP A 48 14.14 -9.76 -10.83
C ASP A 48 14.71 -9.28 -12.18
N PRO A 49 15.28 -10.18 -13.01
CA PRO A 49 15.79 -9.83 -14.32
C PRO A 49 14.75 -9.17 -15.24
N ASP A 50 13.48 -9.51 -15.15
CA ASP A 50 12.42 -8.94 -16.00
C ASP A 50 12.18 -7.47 -15.63
N PHE A 51 12.16 -7.17 -14.33
CA PHE A 51 12.14 -5.80 -13.83
C PHE A 51 13.40 -5.03 -14.26
N LEU A 52 14.59 -5.55 -13.97
CA LEU A 52 15.86 -4.86 -14.22
C LEU A 52 16.15 -4.59 -15.71
N ASN A 53 15.66 -5.46 -16.59
CA ASN A 53 15.86 -5.35 -18.04
C ASN A 53 14.73 -4.62 -18.77
N THR A 54 13.64 -4.26 -18.08
CA THR A 54 12.58 -3.43 -18.65
C THR A 54 13.15 -2.11 -19.15
N LYS A 55 12.76 -1.71 -20.38
CA LYS A 55 13.26 -0.51 -21.07
C LYS A 55 12.14 0.47 -21.34
N PHE A 56 12.45 1.74 -21.15
CA PHE A 56 11.58 2.86 -21.53
C PHE A 56 12.30 3.77 -22.53
N ALA A 57 11.54 4.42 -23.40
CA ALA A 57 12.07 5.32 -24.41
C ALA A 57 11.75 6.78 -24.04
N PHE A 58 12.76 7.66 -24.09
CA PHE A 58 12.64 9.08 -23.77
C PHE A 58 13.34 9.94 -24.83
N TYR A 59 12.87 11.18 -25.01
CA TYR A 59 13.65 12.19 -25.71
C TYR A 59 14.61 12.88 -24.75
N ASN A 60 15.89 12.93 -25.09
CA ASN A 60 16.88 13.68 -24.32
C ASN A 60 16.85 15.19 -24.67
N HIS A 61 17.68 15.99 -23.99
CA HIS A 61 17.80 17.44 -24.24
C HIS A 61 18.27 17.80 -25.67
N LYS A 62 18.80 16.84 -26.44
CA LYS A 62 19.20 16.98 -27.84
C LYS A 62 18.11 16.50 -28.82
N LYS A 63 16.90 16.21 -28.34
CA LYS A 63 15.78 15.68 -29.12
C LYS A 63 16.07 14.30 -29.74
N GLN A 64 16.97 13.53 -29.14
CA GLN A 64 17.29 12.18 -29.59
C GLN A 64 16.51 11.17 -28.74
N LEU A 65 15.96 10.15 -29.41
CA LEU A 65 15.31 9.04 -28.73
C LEU A 65 16.39 8.15 -28.08
N VAL A 66 16.32 8.00 -26.77
CA VAL A 66 17.20 7.14 -25.98
C VAL A 66 16.39 6.08 -25.25
N HIS A 67 16.98 4.92 -25.03
CA HIS A 67 16.36 3.83 -24.27
C HIS A 67 17.09 3.68 -22.94
N VAL A 68 16.33 3.64 -21.85
CA VAL A 68 16.86 3.53 -20.48
C VAL A 68 16.29 2.27 -19.85
N LYS A 69 17.17 1.44 -19.26
CA LYS A 69 16.76 0.29 -18.45
C LYS A 69 16.49 0.72 -17.01
N ILE A 70 15.56 0.05 -16.32
CA ILE A 70 15.34 0.26 -14.88
C ILE A 70 16.64 0.09 -14.07
N SER A 71 17.44 -0.93 -14.39
CA SER A 71 18.73 -1.16 -13.70
C SER A 71 19.71 0.03 -13.76
N GLN A 72 19.55 0.95 -14.70
CA GLN A 72 20.39 2.15 -14.83
C GLN A 72 19.89 3.32 -13.99
N THR A 73 18.72 3.21 -13.35
CA THR A 73 18.07 4.29 -12.60
C THR A 73 17.96 4.05 -11.11
N LEU A 74 18.33 2.86 -10.62
CA LEU A 74 18.24 2.50 -9.20
C LEU A 74 19.25 3.24 -8.32
N ASP A 75 20.37 3.69 -8.89
CA ASP A 75 21.36 4.53 -8.23
C ASP A 75 21.35 5.93 -8.88
N THR A 76 21.17 6.96 -8.05
CA THR A 76 21.11 8.35 -8.51
C THR A 76 22.50 8.95 -8.74
N LEU A 77 23.57 8.37 -8.18
CA LEU A 77 24.94 8.89 -8.31
C LEU A 77 25.42 8.87 -9.78
N PRO A 78 25.29 7.77 -10.55
CA PRO A 78 25.63 7.78 -11.98
C PRO A 78 24.76 8.72 -12.81
N LEU A 79 23.54 9.02 -12.33
CA LEU A 79 22.62 10.00 -12.93
C LEU A 79 22.97 11.45 -12.56
N ARG A 80 23.94 11.64 -11.66
CA ARG A 80 24.52 12.94 -11.25
C ARG A 80 23.54 13.86 -10.53
N TYR A 81 22.66 13.29 -9.72
CA TYR A 81 21.82 14.05 -8.81
C TYR A 81 21.63 13.33 -7.47
N GLU A 82 21.36 14.12 -6.44
CA GLU A 82 21.05 13.68 -5.09
C GLU A 82 20.05 14.66 -4.47
N TYR A 83 19.37 14.22 -3.41
CA TYR A 83 18.51 15.07 -2.62
C TYR A 83 19.27 15.61 -1.41
N GLU A 84 18.99 16.86 -1.04
CA GLU A 84 19.56 17.44 0.17
C GLU A 84 19.04 16.70 1.41
N GLU A 85 19.94 16.23 2.28
CA GLU A 85 19.57 15.48 3.49
C GLU A 85 19.52 16.35 4.77
N LYS A 86 20.36 17.39 4.86
CA LYS A 86 20.65 18.08 6.13
C LYS A 86 19.48 18.90 6.67
N GLU A 87 18.67 19.51 5.82
CA GLU A 87 17.54 20.34 6.24
C GLU A 87 16.25 19.51 6.49
N PHE A 88 16.13 18.33 5.88
CA PHE A 88 14.92 17.52 5.94
C PHE A 88 14.94 16.46 7.05
N LYS A 89 16.09 16.20 7.68
CA LYS A 89 16.20 15.15 8.70
C LYS A 89 15.25 15.35 9.87
N SER A 90 15.08 16.59 10.36
CA SER A 90 14.15 16.87 11.46
C SER A 90 12.69 16.68 11.06
N SER A 91 12.28 17.07 9.85
CA SER A 91 10.92 16.83 9.35
C SER A 91 10.68 15.36 9.01
N ASP A 92 11.73 14.64 8.61
CA ASP A 92 11.63 13.23 8.27
C ASP A 92 11.50 12.36 9.51
N ASP A 93 12.22 12.70 10.58
CA ASP A 93 12.15 12.00 11.86
C ASP A 93 10.70 11.93 12.39
N ASP A 94 9.88 12.96 12.16
CA ASP A 94 8.48 13.01 12.61
C ASP A 94 7.61 11.91 12.00
N TRP A 95 7.81 11.57 10.71
CA TRP A 95 7.02 10.54 10.03
C TRP A 95 7.72 9.17 10.01
N ILE A 96 9.05 9.14 9.97
CA ILE A 96 9.85 7.90 10.04
C ILE A 96 9.68 7.22 11.40
N TYR A 97 9.73 8.00 12.48
CA TYR A 97 9.63 7.48 13.84
C TYR A 97 8.24 7.67 14.44
N TYR A 98 7.25 7.99 13.60
CA TYR A 98 5.86 8.10 14.04
C TYR A 98 5.40 6.79 14.68
N LYS A 99 4.92 6.90 15.92
CA LYS A 99 4.34 5.76 16.64
C LYS A 99 2.83 5.91 16.69
N PHE A 100 2.16 4.95 16.09
CA PHE A 100 0.73 4.77 16.26
C PHE A 100 0.40 4.60 17.74
N LYS A 101 -0.76 5.08 18.14
CA LYS A 101 -1.24 5.01 19.51
C LYS A 101 -1.88 3.65 19.78
N PRO A 102 -1.80 3.14 21.02
CA PRO A 102 -2.57 1.99 21.45
C PRO A 102 -4.05 2.17 21.15
N SER A 103 -4.70 1.08 20.75
CA SER A 103 -6.15 1.09 20.55
C SER A 103 -6.85 1.26 21.90
N VAL A 104 -7.75 2.24 21.97
CA VAL A 104 -8.71 2.39 23.08
C VAL A 104 -10.03 1.67 22.80
N TYR A 105 -10.16 1.08 21.62
CA TYR A 105 -11.38 0.43 21.15
C TYR A 105 -11.45 -1.02 21.63
N LYS A 106 -12.66 -1.49 21.87
CA LYS A 106 -12.91 -2.87 22.25
C LYS A 106 -12.61 -3.79 21.06
N GLN A 107 -11.73 -4.75 21.27
CA GLN A 107 -11.45 -5.81 20.29
C GLN A 107 -12.68 -6.72 20.15
N PRO A 108 -13.06 -7.12 18.92
CA PRO A 108 -14.14 -8.07 18.71
C PRO A 108 -13.77 -9.45 19.28
N SER A 109 -14.75 -10.20 19.79
CA SER A 109 -14.53 -11.58 20.22
C SER A 109 -14.40 -12.52 19.02
N PRO A 110 -13.74 -13.68 19.15
CA PRO A 110 -13.64 -14.67 18.08
C PRO A 110 -15.01 -15.04 17.47
N GLY A 111 -16.02 -15.30 18.31
CA GLY A 111 -17.37 -15.59 17.85
C GLY A 111 -18.06 -14.43 17.11
N THR A 112 -17.67 -13.18 17.38
CA THR A 112 -18.16 -12.02 16.61
C THR A 112 -17.52 -12.00 15.22
N ILE A 113 -16.23 -12.33 15.13
CA ILE A 113 -15.50 -12.40 13.85
C ILE A 113 -16.03 -13.55 13.00
N ASP A 114 -16.29 -14.71 13.61
CA ASP A 114 -16.82 -15.89 12.91
C ASP A 114 -18.25 -15.68 12.38
N ALA A 115 -19.01 -14.76 12.98
CA ALA A 115 -20.34 -14.38 12.52
C ALA A 115 -20.33 -13.36 11.37
N LEU A 116 -19.17 -12.81 10.99
CA LEU A 116 -19.09 -11.89 9.84
C LEU A 116 -19.39 -12.65 8.54
N GLY A 117 -20.21 -12.02 7.69
CA GLY A 117 -20.58 -12.57 6.39
C GLY A 117 -19.43 -12.56 5.37
N THR A 118 -19.67 -13.23 4.24
CA THR A 118 -18.82 -13.17 3.05
C THR A 118 -19.26 -11.98 2.18
N GLU A 119 -19.04 -10.77 2.67
CA GLU A 119 -19.28 -9.56 1.88
C GLU A 119 -18.34 -9.54 0.68
N THR A 120 -18.89 -9.23 -0.49
CA THR A 120 -18.17 -9.12 -1.77
C THR A 120 -18.34 -7.74 -2.41
N VAL A 121 -18.99 -6.82 -1.68
CA VAL A 121 -19.25 -5.46 -2.11
C VAL A 121 -18.83 -4.51 -1.01
N LEU A 122 -17.85 -3.65 -1.30
CA LEU A 122 -17.49 -2.51 -0.48
C LEU A 122 -18.49 -1.38 -0.76
N LYS A 123 -19.05 -0.80 0.31
CA LYS A 123 -20.11 0.21 0.22
C LYS A 123 -19.55 1.61 0.19
N ASN A 124 -20.18 2.50 -0.58
CA ASN A 124 -19.78 3.91 -0.67
C ASN A 124 -20.23 4.77 0.52
N ASP A 125 -21.25 4.34 1.26
CA ASP A 125 -21.93 5.13 2.29
C ASP A 125 -21.73 4.61 3.71
N LYS A 126 -21.31 3.36 3.88
CA LYS A 126 -21.13 2.71 5.18
C LYS A 126 -19.91 1.79 5.22
N SER A 127 -19.43 1.54 6.42
CA SER A 127 -18.34 0.60 6.64
C SER A 127 -18.77 -0.84 6.35
N VAL A 128 -17.85 -1.62 5.78
CA VAL A 128 -18.03 -3.06 5.51
C VAL A 128 -16.95 -3.83 6.25
N SER A 129 -17.33 -4.84 7.03
CA SER A 129 -16.40 -5.69 7.77
C SER A 129 -16.47 -7.12 7.28
N VAL A 130 -15.30 -7.73 7.09
CA VAL A 130 -15.15 -9.12 6.69
C VAL A 130 -14.17 -9.85 7.61
N ALA A 131 -14.35 -11.16 7.76
CA ALA A 131 -13.39 -11.99 8.47
C ALA A 131 -12.22 -12.39 7.56
N LEU A 132 -11.00 -12.20 8.05
CA LEU A 132 -9.76 -12.62 7.42
C LEU A 132 -9.22 -13.87 8.12
N ALA A 133 -9.14 -14.95 7.37
CA ALA A 133 -8.39 -16.13 7.77
C ALA A 133 -6.90 -15.82 7.67
N ARG A 134 -6.17 -16.07 8.77
CA ARG A 134 -4.72 -15.94 8.81
C ARG A 134 -4.09 -17.33 8.68
N ILE A 135 -2.93 -17.37 8.05
CA ILE A 135 -2.14 -18.59 7.81
C ILE A 135 -0.75 -18.41 8.42
N GLU A 136 -0.04 -19.50 8.72
CA GLU A 136 1.33 -19.41 9.18
C GLU A 136 2.31 -19.24 8.01
N PRO A 137 3.37 -18.42 8.17
CA PRO A 137 4.38 -18.22 7.15
C PRO A 137 5.15 -19.51 6.89
N THR A 138 5.34 -19.83 5.61
CA THR A 138 6.26 -20.89 5.19
C THR A 138 7.52 -20.25 4.62
N PRO A 139 8.73 -20.64 5.06
CA PRO A 139 9.97 -20.13 4.48
C PRO A 139 9.97 -20.21 2.95
N SER A 140 10.39 -19.15 2.27
CA SER A 140 10.41 -19.09 0.81
C SER A 140 11.50 -18.16 0.28
N HIS A 141 11.95 -18.40 -0.96
CA HIS A 141 12.93 -17.54 -1.65
C HIS A 141 14.21 -17.22 -0.83
N GLY A 142 14.67 -18.18 -0.03
CA GLY A 142 15.86 -18.03 0.81
C GLY A 142 15.66 -17.18 2.07
N ARG A 143 14.42 -16.79 2.39
CA ARG A 143 14.06 -16.06 3.62
C ARG A 143 13.45 -17.00 4.66
N SER A 144 13.75 -16.74 5.93
CA SER A 144 13.11 -17.45 7.04
C SER A 144 11.66 -17.00 7.22
N ALA A 145 10.85 -17.78 7.94
CA ALA A 145 9.45 -17.45 8.19
C ALA A 145 9.30 -16.11 8.96
N GLU A 146 10.28 -15.77 9.79
CA GLU A 146 10.33 -14.57 10.61
C GLU A 146 10.65 -13.31 9.79
N GLU A 147 11.29 -13.47 8.64
CA GLU A 147 11.61 -12.38 7.71
C GLU A 147 10.44 -12.00 6.79
N LEU A 148 9.39 -12.82 6.74
CA LEU A 148 8.23 -12.60 5.89
C LEU A 148 7.27 -11.59 6.52
N GLU A 149 6.77 -10.65 5.70
CA GLU A 149 5.75 -9.70 6.12
C GLU A 149 4.36 -10.30 5.90
N GLU A 150 3.53 -10.25 6.93
CA GLU A 150 2.12 -10.64 6.84
C GLU A 150 1.34 -9.54 6.10
N THR A 151 0.89 -9.84 4.88
CA THR A 151 0.24 -8.87 3.99
C THR A 151 -1.23 -9.23 3.78
N LEU A 152 -2.13 -8.31 4.10
CA LEU A 152 -3.52 -8.36 3.66
C LEU A 152 -3.57 -8.09 2.15
N VAL A 153 -4.19 -9.00 1.41
CA VAL A 153 -4.48 -8.83 0.00
C VAL A 153 -5.98 -8.77 -0.23
N VAL A 154 -6.46 -7.64 -0.73
CA VAL A 154 -7.85 -7.46 -1.19
C VAL A 154 -7.87 -7.81 -2.67
N LYS A 155 -8.43 -8.98 -2.99
CA LYS A 155 -8.34 -9.58 -4.32
C LYS A 155 -9.40 -9.01 -5.25
N GLY A 156 -9.00 -8.75 -6.49
CA GLY A 156 -9.91 -8.51 -7.61
C GLY A 156 -10.89 -7.36 -7.41
N VAL A 157 -10.44 -6.25 -6.80
CA VAL A 157 -11.25 -5.05 -6.61
C VAL A 157 -11.57 -4.44 -7.98
N GLN A 158 -12.86 -4.32 -8.31
CA GLN A 158 -13.33 -3.70 -9.54
C GLN A 158 -13.25 -2.19 -9.43
N VAL A 159 -12.10 -1.62 -9.78
CA VAL A 159 -11.87 -0.18 -9.62
C VAL A 159 -12.71 0.62 -10.62
N PRO A 160 -13.34 1.72 -10.20
CA PRO A 160 -14.13 2.55 -11.09
C PRO A 160 -13.23 3.28 -12.09
N LYS A 161 -13.68 3.34 -13.36
CA LYS A 161 -12.90 3.93 -14.46
C LYS A 161 -12.78 5.44 -14.38
N ASN A 162 -13.91 6.10 -14.09
CA ASN A 162 -14.07 7.54 -14.24
C ASN A 162 -14.20 8.27 -12.89
N SER A 163 -14.35 7.54 -11.79
CA SER A 163 -14.46 8.11 -10.46
C SER A 163 -13.29 7.65 -9.58
N PHE A 164 -12.98 8.49 -8.61
CA PHE A 164 -11.99 8.17 -7.60
C PHE A 164 -12.57 7.14 -6.63
N MET A 165 -11.75 6.22 -6.14
CA MET A 165 -12.10 5.28 -5.09
C MET A 165 -11.18 5.49 -3.89
N LEU A 166 -11.72 5.45 -2.67
CA LEU A 166 -10.92 5.44 -1.44
C LEU A 166 -11.64 4.70 -0.32
N TYR A 167 -10.93 3.76 0.29
CA TYR A 167 -11.30 3.15 1.57
C TYR A 167 -10.13 3.22 2.55
N LYS A 168 -10.42 3.65 3.77
CA LYS A 168 -9.53 3.47 4.92
C LYS A 168 -9.72 2.04 5.43
N VAL A 169 -8.64 1.35 5.74
CA VAL A 169 -8.67 -0.05 6.15
C VAL A 169 -8.22 -0.18 7.59
N PHE A 170 -9.02 -0.87 8.39
CA PHE A 170 -8.75 -1.14 9.80
C PHE A 170 -8.78 -2.64 10.09
N ILE A 171 -7.92 -3.10 11.00
CA ILE A 171 -7.89 -4.47 11.53
C ILE A 171 -8.49 -4.48 12.95
N ASN A 172 -9.33 -5.48 13.23
CA ASN A 172 -9.96 -5.69 14.53
C ASN A 172 -10.67 -4.46 15.11
N LEU A 173 -11.38 -3.73 14.25
CA LEU A 173 -12.19 -2.59 14.64
C LEU A 173 -13.47 -2.54 13.82
N LEU A 174 -14.52 -3.23 14.28
CA LEU A 174 -15.81 -3.33 13.59
C LEU A 174 -16.55 -1.99 13.56
N GLU A 175 -16.37 -1.18 14.60
CA GLU A 175 -16.99 0.14 14.73
C GLU A 175 -16.20 1.25 14.00
N ALA A 176 -15.21 0.89 13.16
CA ALA A 176 -14.47 1.88 12.40
C ALA A 176 -15.41 2.64 11.46
N GLY A 177 -15.32 3.97 11.47
CA GLY A 177 -16.13 4.87 10.68
C GLY A 177 -15.31 6.07 10.20
N ALA A 178 -15.98 7.01 9.53
CA ALA A 178 -15.33 8.14 8.86
C ALA A 178 -14.42 8.96 9.80
N PHE A 179 -14.81 9.06 11.07
CA PHE A 179 -14.14 9.84 12.12
C PHE A 179 -13.16 9.02 12.98
N THR A 180 -12.99 7.72 12.71
CA THR A 180 -12.00 6.91 13.42
C THR A 180 -10.60 7.49 13.15
N PRO A 181 -9.81 7.79 14.20
CA PRO A 181 -8.47 8.34 14.03
C PRO A 181 -7.58 7.39 13.24
N LEU A 182 -6.73 7.94 12.36
CA LEU A 182 -5.80 7.12 11.57
C LEU A 182 -4.55 6.73 12.37
N GLY A 183 -4.21 7.47 13.43
CA GLY A 183 -3.01 7.25 14.24
C GLY A 183 -3.14 6.18 15.33
N VAL A 184 -3.93 5.12 15.12
CA VAL A 184 -4.14 4.01 16.08
C VAL A 184 -3.68 2.68 15.49
N HIS A 185 -3.25 1.73 16.33
CA HIS A 185 -2.73 0.42 15.88
C HIS A 185 -3.67 -0.35 14.93
N ASN A 186 -4.99 -0.12 14.99
CA ASN A 186 -5.96 -0.75 14.11
C ASN A 186 -5.85 -0.28 12.65
N PHE A 187 -5.38 0.94 12.38
CA PHE A 187 -5.31 1.45 11.02
C PHE A 187 -4.12 0.83 10.28
N VAL A 188 -4.37 0.25 9.11
CA VAL A 188 -3.34 -0.43 8.30
C VAL A 188 -3.07 0.23 6.96
N GLY A 189 -3.88 1.23 6.58
CA GLY A 189 -3.63 2.03 5.39
C GLY A 189 -4.89 2.42 4.64
N VAL A 190 -4.67 2.88 3.41
CA VAL A 190 -5.71 3.33 2.49
C VAL A 190 -5.55 2.56 1.19
N ILE A 191 -6.66 2.06 0.66
CA ILE A 191 -6.72 1.63 -0.74
C ILE A 191 -7.39 2.73 -1.54
N SER A 192 -6.75 3.17 -2.62
CA SER A 192 -7.28 4.22 -3.48
C SER A 192 -7.00 3.97 -4.95
N HIS A 193 -7.87 4.51 -5.80
CA HIS A 193 -7.73 4.47 -7.25
C HIS A 193 -8.02 5.86 -7.82
N ILE A 194 -7.15 6.33 -8.71
CA ILE A 194 -7.31 7.60 -9.42
C ILE A 194 -7.80 7.29 -10.84
N PRO A 195 -8.81 8.00 -11.36
CA PRO A 195 -9.33 7.79 -12.71
C PRO A 195 -8.23 7.83 -13.78
N HIS A 196 -8.15 6.77 -14.57
CA HIS A 196 -7.36 6.72 -15.80
C HIS A 196 -8.31 6.69 -17.00
N MET A 197 -8.51 7.86 -17.61
CA MET A 197 -9.35 7.98 -18.81
C MET A 197 -8.62 7.39 -20.01
N ASP A 198 -8.90 6.13 -20.35
CA ASP A 198 -8.38 5.53 -21.58
C ASP A 198 -9.05 6.15 -22.81
N SER A 199 -8.23 6.55 -23.79
CA SER A 199 -8.70 7.12 -25.06
C SER A 199 -9.14 6.07 -26.08
N HIS A 200 -8.74 4.80 -25.94
CA HIS A 200 -9.07 3.72 -26.88
C HIS A 200 -9.01 2.33 -26.22
N GLY A 201 -10.15 1.68 -25.96
CA GLY A 201 -10.17 0.27 -25.54
C GLY A 201 -11.47 -0.17 -24.86
N MET A 202 -11.90 -1.40 -25.17
CA MET A 202 -13.20 -2.03 -24.83
C MET A 202 -13.59 -2.01 -23.34
N GLU A 203 -14.90 -2.10 -23.10
CA GLU A 203 -15.63 -2.10 -21.82
C GLU A 203 -15.29 -3.29 -20.89
N HIS A 204 -14.12 -3.31 -20.27
CA HIS A 204 -13.86 -4.24 -19.15
C HIS A 204 -13.49 -3.49 -17.89
N ASN A 205 -14.28 -3.66 -16.83
CA ASN A 205 -13.92 -3.23 -15.49
C ASN A 205 -12.59 -3.89 -15.11
N GLN A 206 -11.57 -3.07 -14.78
CA GLN A 206 -10.28 -3.60 -14.37
C GLN A 206 -10.36 -4.11 -12.94
N LYS A 207 -9.92 -5.34 -12.72
CA LYS A 207 -9.72 -5.90 -11.39
C LYS A 207 -8.28 -5.69 -10.94
N ILE A 208 -8.11 -5.13 -9.75
CA ILE A 208 -6.80 -4.84 -9.15
C ILE A 208 -6.73 -5.46 -7.76
N ASP A 209 -5.58 -6.07 -7.44
CA ASP A 209 -5.27 -6.52 -6.08
C ASP A 209 -4.62 -5.38 -5.28
N PHE A 210 -5.15 -5.08 -4.10
CA PHE A 210 -4.51 -4.16 -3.15
C PHE A 210 -3.78 -4.92 -2.07
N ARG A 211 -2.58 -4.47 -1.69
CA ARG A 211 -1.72 -5.10 -0.69
C ARG A 211 -1.39 -4.13 0.43
N LEU A 212 -1.62 -4.55 1.67
CA LEU A 212 -1.35 -3.77 2.88
C LEU A 212 -0.60 -4.64 3.88
N SER A 213 0.56 -4.17 4.35
CA SER A 213 1.29 -4.81 5.44
C SER A 213 0.51 -4.67 6.74
N ILE A 214 0.26 -5.78 7.43
CA ILE A 214 -0.54 -5.81 8.67
C ILE A 214 0.24 -6.35 9.87
N GLY A 215 1.48 -6.85 9.69
CA GLY A 215 2.26 -7.50 10.74
C GLY A 215 2.49 -6.60 11.97
N ALA A 216 2.87 -5.34 11.74
CA ALA A 216 3.08 -4.37 12.81
C ALA A 216 1.81 -4.12 13.64
N SER A 217 0.65 -3.97 12.97
CA SER A 217 -0.64 -3.77 13.61
C SER A 217 -1.08 -5.00 14.41
N LEU A 218 -0.94 -6.20 13.86
CA LEU A 218 -1.29 -7.45 14.55
C LEU A 218 -0.47 -7.63 15.84
N LYS A 219 0.84 -7.39 15.78
CA LYS A 219 1.73 -7.43 16.93
C LYS A 219 1.34 -6.40 17.99
N ALA A 220 1.05 -5.18 17.57
CA ALA A 220 0.71 -4.08 18.47
C ALA A 220 -0.69 -4.22 19.10
N LEU A 221 -1.58 -5.00 18.47
CA LEU A 221 -2.89 -5.39 19.01
C LEU A 221 -2.83 -6.67 19.86
N GLY A 222 -1.69 -7.37 19.89
CA GLY A 222 -1.53 -8.61 20.66
C GLY A 222 -2.31 -9.79 20.11
N VAL A 223 -2.64 -9.77 18.81
CA VAL A 223 -3.35 -10.87 18.14
C VAL A 223 -2.40 -12.06 18.04
N LYS A 224 -2.86 -13.25 18.47
CA LYS A 224 -2.03 -14.45 18.47
C LYS A 224 -1.85 -15.01 17.07
N GLU A 225 -0.87 -15.91 16.92
CA GLU A 225 -0.64 -16.67 15.68
C GLU A 225 -1.89 -17.45 15.28
N SER A 226 -2.19 -17.50 13.98
CA SER A 226 -3.38 -18.16 13.39
C SER A 226 -4.76 -17.68 13.86
N GLU A 227 -4.87 -16.68 14.75
CA GLU A 227 -6.15 -16.12 15.18
C GLU A 227 -6.79 -15.33 14.02
N ARG A 228 -8.07 -15.61 13.71
CA ARG A 228 -8.82 -14.84 12.70
C ARG A 228 -8.95 -13.39 13.14
N VAL A 229 -8.90 -12.49 12.17
CA VAL A 229 -9.08 -11.05 12.42
C VAL A 229 -10.22 -10.51 11.58
N SER A 230 -10.77 -9.37 11.98
CA SER A 230 -11.69 -8.62 11.12
C SER A 230 -10.94 -7.56 10.34
N VAL A 231 -11.35 -7.35 9.09
CA VAL A 231 -10.91 -6.25 8.23
C VAL A 231 -12.13 -5.36 8.01
N THR A 232 -12.04 -4.09 8.38
CA THR A 232 -13.11 -3.11 8.19
C THR A 232 -12.66 -2.07 7.16
N PHE A 233 -13.45 -1.95 6.09
CA PHE A 233 -13.30 -0.95 5.04
C PHE A 233 -14.25 0.21 5.32
N VAL A 234 -13.70 1.41 5.46
CA VAL A 234 -14.46 2.63 5.70
C VAL A 234 -14.38 3.50 4.45
N PRO A 235 -15.52 3.84 3.81
CA PRO A 235 -15.51 4.68 2.62
C PRO A 235 -14.99 6.09 2.90
N GLY A 236 -14.26 6.65 1.93
CA GLY A 236 -13.64 7.97 2.04
C GLY A 236 -14.05 8.95 0.96
N GLY A 237 -15.29 8.86 0.46
CA GLY A 237 -15.88 9.87 -0.44
C GLY A 237 -15.84 9.52 -1.93
N HIS A 238 -16.11 8.27 -2.28
CA HIS A 238 -16.33 7.84 -3.66
C HIS A 238 -17.82 7.60 -3.91
N GLU A 239 -18.22 7.57 -5.18
CA GLU A 239 -19.64 7.67 -5.56
C GLU A 239 -20.33 6.31 -5.75
N GLU A 240 -19.58 5.23 -5.91
CA GLU A 240 -20.12 3.92 -6.34
C GLU A 240 -19.69 2.79 -5.40
N ASP A 241 -20.58 1.82 -5.18
CA ASP A 241 -20.21 0.56 -4.53
C ASP A 241 -19.20 -0.20 -5.40
N VAL A 242 -18.26 -0.90 -4.75
CA VAL A 242 -17.16 -1.60 -5.43
C VAL A 242 -17.18 -3.08 -5.11
N GLU A 243 -17.24 -3.91 -6.15
CA GLU A 243 -17.12 -5.36 -6.02
C GLU A 243 -15.66 -5.79 -5.82
N PHE A 244 -15.44 -6.84 -5.03
CA PHE A 244 -14.14 -7.47 -4.84
C PHE A 244 -14.28 -8.98 -4.66
N ASP A 245 -13.24 -9.74 -4.98
CA ASP A 245 -13.27 -11.21 -4.98
C ASP A 245 -13.06 -11.81 -3.59
N GLY A 246 -12.49 -11.05 -2.66
CA GLY A 246 -12.31 -11.45 -1.26
C GLY A 246 -11.06 -10.87 -0.61
N VAL A 247 -10.80 -11.29 0.62
CA VAL A 247 -9.57 -10.97 1.36
C VAL A 247 -8.79 -12.23 1.70
N VAL A 248 -7.46 -12.18 1.54
CA VAL A 248 -6.55 -13.27 1.88
C VAL A 248 -5.29 -12.71 2.53
N VAL A 249 -4.54 -13.58 3.21
CA VAL A 249 -3.18 -13.28 3.68
C VAL A 249 -2.18 -13.88 2.71
N GLU A 250 -1.22 -13.07 2.28
CA GLU A 250 -0.02 -13.50 1.56
C GLU A 250 1.21 -13.11 2.41
N PHE A 251 2.29 -13.89 2.28
CA PHE A 251 3.59 -13.60 2.91
C PHE A 251 4.61 -13.23 1.83
N ASN A 252 5.37 -12.15 2.05
CA ASN A 252 6.37 -11.65 1.10
C ASN A 252 7.65 -11.18 1.79
#